data_AF-A0A357C5J4-F1
#
_entry.id   AF-A0A357C5J4-F1
#
_cell.length_a   1.000
_cell.length_b   1.000
_cell.length_c   1.000
_cell.angle_alpha   90.00
_cell.angle_beta   90.00
_cell.angle_gamma   90.00
#
_symmetry.space_group_name_H-M   'P 1'
#
loop_
_entity.id
_entity.type
_entity.pdbx_description
1 polymer ?
#
loop_
_entity_poly.entity_id
_entity_poly.type
_entity_poly.pdbx_seq_one_letter_code
_entity_poly.pdbx_strand_id
1 'polypeptide(L)'
;MSGLRGDIMNSKTAVLLSMLLAIAGCATAPPLQLTPGANNVLVAKSDPGDNYEIIGPVSGFDGEGCGGFGYKGSYERAITSLRNRTYDMGGNYAQIISLTEPHLSGDCFYNKYVIRATAYKKVRNQPSPTPIVEAGEEKLTKKLRELKKLLDDDILSKEEYEKQKTKLLEKGF
;
A
#
# COMPACT_ATOMS: atom_id res chain seq x y z
N MET A 1 3.39 62.69 26.09
CA MET A 1 4.78 62.26 26.42
C MET A 1 4.68 61.31 27.60
N SER A 2 4.57 60.00 27.35
CA SER A 2 4.39 59.00 28.40
C SER A 2 5.71 58.27 28.59
N GLY A 3 6.38 58.55 29.70
CA GLY A 3 7.69 58.00 30.05
C GLY A 3 7.60 56.51 30.38
N LEU A 4 8.39 55.70 29.68
CA LEU A 4 8.66 54.31 30.01
C LEU A 4 9.57 54.27 31.25
N ARG A 5 9.04 53.78 32.38
CA ARG A 5 9.85 53.39 33.54
C ARG A 5 10.58 52.10 33.21
N GLY A 6 11.91 52.16 33.22
CA GLY A 6 12.77 50.99 33.13
C GLY A 6 12.90 50.34 34.50
N ASP A 7 12.14 49.28 34.74
CA ASP A 7 12.34 48.44 35.92
C ASP A 7 13.58 47.54 35.71
N ILE A 8 14.52 47.64 36.65
CA ILE A 8 15.78 46.90 36.69
C ILE A 8 15.45 45.42 36.88
N MET A 9 15.48 44.65 35.79
CA MET A 9 15.16 43.23 35.79
C MET A 9 16.24 42.45 36.55
N ASN A 10 15.84 41.80 37.64
CA ASN A 10 16.72 41.12 38.58
C ASN A 10 17.37 39.88 37.91
N SER A 11 18.70 39.74 37.99
CA SER A 11 19.46 38.69 37.27
C SER A 11 18.95 37.25 37.54
N LYS A 12 18.35 37.00 38.71
CA LYS A 12 17.79 35.69 39.08
C LYS A 12 16.51 35.32 38.31
N THR A 13 15.68 36.28 37.92
CA THR A 13 14.46 36.00 37.12
C THR A 13 14.79 35.75 35.65
N ALA A 14 15.87 36.32 35.13
CA ALA A 14 16.34 36.07 33.75
C ALA A 14 16.80 34.62 33.54
N VAL A 15 17.45 34.01 34.52
CA VAL A 15 17.91 32.60 34.46
C VAL A 15 16.71 31.63 34.49
N LEU A 16 15.70 31.91 35.32
CA LEU A 16 14.51 31.06 35.42
C LEU A 16 13.69 31.06 34.11
N LEU A 17 13.57 32.22 33.46
CA LEU A 17 12.84 32.36 32.20
C LEU A 17 13.59 31.69 31.03
N SER A 18 14.92 31.75 31.02
CA SER A 18 15.78 31.04 30.06
C SER A 18 15.65 29.52 30.16
N MET A 19 15.52 28.97 31.38
CA MET A 19 15.40 27.52 31.59
C MET A 19 14.04 26.96 31.18
N LEU A 20 12.97 27.78 31.25
CA LEU A 20 11.62 27.43 30.81
C LEU A 20 11.48 27.32 29.28
N LEU A 21 12.29 28.07 28.51
CA LEU A 21 12.27 28.04 27.04
C LEU A 21 13.03 26.81 26.45
N ALA A 22 13.93 26.19 27.21
CA ALA A 22 14.68 25.01 26.78
C ALA A 22 13.85 23.70 26.79
N ILE A 23 12.63 23.73 27.34
CA ILE A 23 11.72 22.58 27.41
C ILE A 23 10.68 22.59 26.27
N ALA A 24 10.79 23.53 25.31
CA ALA A 24 10.01 23.49 24.07
C ALA A 24 10.49 22.30 23.21
N GLY A 25 9.90 21.14 23.52
CA GLY A 25 10.36 19.82 23.12
C GLY A 25 10.30 19.57 21.61
N CYS A 26 11.26 18.77 21.16
CA CYS A 26 11.17 18.08 19.88
C CYS A 26 9.87 17.28 19.85
N ALA A 27 8.95 17.65 18.96
CA ALA A 27 7.75 16.89 18.65
C ALA A 27 8.14 15.56 18.01
N THR A 28 8.45 14.57 18.86
CA THR A 28 8.78 13.22 18.43
C THR A 28 7.47 12.48 18.21
N ALA A 29 7.36 11.78 17.09
CA ALA A 29 6.18 10.99 16.77
C ALA A 29 5.84 10.05 17.93
N PRO A 30 4.55 9.88 18.29
CA PRO A 30 4.16 8.95 19.33
C PRO A 30 4.62 7.53 18.98
N PRO A 31 5.01 6.70 19.95
CA PRO A 31 5.42 5.34 19.67
C PRO A 31 4.24 4.58 19.05
N LEU A 32 4.47 3.94 17.90
CA LEU A 32 3.52 3.05 17.27
C LEU A 32 4.15 1.66 17.22
N GLN A 33 3.53 0.72 17.93
CA GLN A 33 4.01 -0.66 18.00
C GLN A 33 3.03 -1.59 17.27
N LEU A 34 3.58 -2.61 16.63
CA LEU A 34 2.81 -3.67 15.99
C LEU A 34 2.24 -4.57 17.09
N THR A 35 0.93 -4.80 17.11
CA THR A 35 0.32 -5.71 18.08
C THR A 35 0.75 -7.14 17.78
N PRO A 36 0.87 -8.03 18.79
CA PRO A 36 1.40 -9.38 18.57
C PRO A 36 0.67 -10.18 17.47
N GLY A 37 -0.66 -10.04 17.37
CA GLY A 37 -1.47 -10.70 16.34
C GLY A 37 -1.36 -10.08 14.94
N ALA A 38 -1.04 -8.79 14.85
CA ALA A 38 -0.88 -8.08 13.59
C ALA A 38 0.39 -8.46 12.81
N ASN A 39 1.34 -9.17 13.44
CA ASN A 39 2.53 -9.70 12.79
C ASN A 39 2.20 -10.68 11.63
N ASN A 40 1.05 -11.35 11.70
CA ASN A 40 0.61 -12.31 10.68
C ASN A 40 -0.25 -11.67 9.58
N VAL A 41 -0.50 -10.36 9.64
CA VAL A 41 -1.27 -9.66 8.60
C VAL A 41 -0.38 -9.39 7.40
N LEU A 42 -0.72 -10.02 6.28
CA LEU A 42 -0.09 -9.75 5.00
C LEU A 42 -0.65 -8.46 4.39
N VAL A 43 0.21 -7.65 3.79
CA VAL A 43 -0.18 -6.42 3.11
C VAL A 43 0.45 -6.43 1.73
N ALA A 44 -0.36 -6.31 0.68
CA ALA A 44 0.13 -6.32 -0.69
C ALA A 44 -0.84 -5.54 -1.61
N LYS A 45 -0.38 -5.28 -2.84
CA LYS A 45 -1.22 -4.65 -3.89
C LYS A 45 -2.01 -5.68 -4.72
N SER A 46 -1.51 -6.90 -4.81
CA SER A 46 -2.17 -8.00 -5.53
C SER A 46 -3.48 -8.40 -4.86
N ASP A 47 -4.42 -8.90 -5.65
CA ASP A 47 -5.60 -9.57 -5.13
C ASP A 47 -5.18 -10.76 -4.25
N PRO A 48 -5.90 -11.02 -3.14
CA PRO A 48 -5.71 -12.27 -2.43
C PRO A 48 -6.19 -13.45 -3.28
N GLY A 49 -5.74 -14.66 -2.94
CA GLY A 49 -6.33 -15.88 -3.51
C GLY A 49 -7.83 -15.96 -3.20
N ASP A 50 -8.54 -16.80 -3.94
CA ASP A 50 -9.98 -17.02 -3.77
C ASP A 50 -10.34 -17.70 -2.43
N ASN A 51 -9.35 -18.08 -1.63
CA ASN A 51 -9.50 -18.61 -0.28
C ASN A 51 -9.68 -17.54 0.81
N TYR A 52 -9.93 -16.30 0.42
CA TYR A 52 -10.19 -15.17 1.30
C TYR A 52 -11.59 -14.60 1.09
N GLU A 53 -12.20 -14.11 2.17
CA GLU A 53 -13.44 -13.35 2.13
C GLU A 53 -13.18 -11.89 2.49
N ILE A 54 -13.92 -10.98 1.84
CA ILE A 54 -13.87 -9.55 2.12
C ILE A 54 -14.50 -9.29 3.48
N ILE A 55 -13.78 -8.58 4.34
CA ILE A 55 -14.33 -8.04 5.60
C ILE A 55 -14.88 -6.63 5.37
N GLY A 56 -14.12 -5.79 4.67
CA GLY A 56 -14.51 -4.41 4.38
C GLY A 56 -13.33 -3.46 4.21
N PRO A 57 -13.59 -2.17 3.99
CA PRO A 57 -12.55 -1.16 3.84
C PRO A 57 -11.80 -0.94 5.16
N VAL A 58 -10.48 -0.73 5.06
CA VAL A 58 -9.60 -0.41 6.18
C VAL A 58 -8.61 0.67 5.74
N SER A 59 -8.07 1.44 6.67
CA SER A 59 -7.03 2.43 6.35
C SER A 59 -6.00 2.50 7.46
N GLY A 60 -4.72 2.47 7.09
CA GLY A 60 -3.61 2.79 7.97
C GLY A 60 -3.12 4.19 7.69
N PHE A 61 -2.63 4.87 8.72
CA PHE A 61 -2.06 6.19 8.58
C PHE A 61 -1.00 6.47 9.64
N ASP A 62 -0.15 7.43 9.33
CA ASP A 62 0.85 8.00 10.23
C ASP A 62 1.05 9.48 9.90
N GLY A 63 1.51 10.27 10.86
CA GLY A 63 1.68 11.71 10.70
C GLY A 63 0.45 12.51 11.08
N GLU A 64 0.70 13.74 11.50
CA GLU A 64 -0.33 14.68 11.89
C GLU A 64 0.13 16.13 11.68
N GLY A 65 -0.83 17.03 11.57
CA GLY A 65 -0.58 18.47 11.45
C GLY A 65 -0.32 18.94 10.03
N CYS A 66 0.15 20.18 9.95
CA CYS A 66 0.24 21.00 8.75
C CYS A 66 1.51 21.85 8.78
N GLY A 67 2.30 21.85 7.70
CA GLY A 67 3.51 22.66 7.59
C GLY A 67 4.51 22.30 8.70
N GLY A 68 4.99 23.32 9.42
CA GLY A 68 5.91 23.15 10.55
C GLY A 68 5.27 22.62 11.85
N PHE A 69 3.96 22.38 11.87
CA PHE A 69 3.24 21.88 13.05
C PHE A 69 2.92 20.39 12.92
N GLY A 70 3.19 19.64 13.98
CA GLY A 70 3.00 18.18 14.04
C GLY A 70 4.24 17.41 13.60
N TYR A 71 4.05 16.21 13.08
CA TYR A 71 5.14 15.37 12.58
C TYR A 71 4.78 14.74 11.24
N LYS A 72 5.77 14.65 10.35
CA LYS A 72 5.63 14.02 9.04
C LYS A 72 5.51 12.50 9.19
N GLY A 73 4.44 11.95 8.65
CA GLY A 73 4.17 10.53 8.65
C GLY A 73 5.06 9.74 7.72
N SER A 74 5.28 8.46 8.05
CA SER A 74 6.07 7.52 7.26
C SER A 74 5.24 6.36 6.72
N TYR A 75 5.72 5.76 5.63
CA TYR A 75 5.12 4.57 5.03
C TYR A 75 5.11 3.38 6.00
N GLU A 76 6.24 3.12 6.67
CA GLU A 76 6.44 1.98 7.58
C GLU A 76 5.47 2.03 8.78
N ARG A 77 5.28 3.23 9.33
CA ARG A 77 4.33 3.46 10.42
C ARG A 77 2.89 3.39 9.93
N ALA A 78 2.59 3.90 8.73
CA ALA A 78 1.27 3.74 8.13
C ALA A 78 0.93 2.25 7.84
N ILE A 79 1.91 1.43 7.43
CA ILE A 79 1.77 -0.03 7.28
C ILE A 79 1.55 -0.71 8.64
N THR A 80 2.29 -0.31 9.68
CA THR A 80 2.09 -0.82 11.04
C THR A 80 0.67 -0.53 11.54
N SER A 81 0.21 0.71 11.36
CA SER A 81 -1.15 1.16 11.66
C SER A 81 -2.19 0.36 10.86
N LEU A 82 -1.93 0.11 9.57
CA LEU A 82 -2.80 -0.71 8.71
C LEU A 82 -2.91 -2.13 9.23
N ARG A 83 -1.79 -2.80 9.53
CA ARG A 83 -1.78 -4.18 10.04
C ARG A 83 -2.53 -4.32 11.35
N ASN A 84 -2.32 -3.41 12.30
CA ASN A 84 -3.05 -3.40 13.56
C ASN A 84 -4.56 -3.31 13.32
N ARG A 85 -5.01 -2.36 12.50
CA ARG A 85 -6.43 -2.16 12.21
C ARG A 85 -7.05 -3.33 11.45
N THR A 86 -6.33 -3.93 10.50
CA THR A 86 -6.78 -5.13 9.80
C THR A 86 -6.94 -6.30 10.76
N TYR A 87 -6.00 -6.49 11.68
CA TYR A 87 -6.09 -7.51 12.73
C TYR A 87 -7.29 -7.26 13.65
N ASP A 88 -7.51 -6.02 14.08
CA ASP A 88 -8.64 -5.64 14.94
C ASP A 88 -10.00 -5.91 14.28
N MET A 89 -10.06 -5.88 12.94
CA MET A 89 -11.24 -6.27 12.15
C MET A 89 -11.38 -7.79 11.98
N GLY A 90 -10.47 -8.60 12.51
CA GLY A 90 -10.45 -10.06 12.34
C GLY A 90 -9.85 -10.53 11.01
N GLY A 91 -9.13 -9.65 10.31
CA GLY A 91 -8.47 -9.94 9.04
C GLY A 91 -7.01 -10.36 9.18
N ASN A 92 -6.52 -11.02 8.14
CA ASN A 92 -5.12 -11.45 8.02
C ASN A 92 -4.49 -11.08 6.67
N TYR A 93 -5.21 -10.36 5.83
CA TYR A 93 -4.70 -9.79 4.59
C TYR A 93 -5.31 -8.41 4.34
N ALA A 94 -4.51 -7.47 3.86
CA ALA A 94 -4.97 -6.15 3.42
C ALA A 94 -4.49 -5.89 1.99
N GLN A 95 -5.43 -5.71 1.07
CA GLN A 95 -5.13 -5.30 -0.29
C GLN A 95 -5.07 -3.78 -0.37
N ILE A 96 -3.91 -3.21 -0.68
CA ILE A 96 -3.73 -1.78 -0.87
C ILE A 96 -4.46 -1.34 -2.15
N ILE A 97 -5.37 -0.38 -2.00
CA ILE A 97 -6.11 0.27 -3.09
C ILE A 97 -5.44 1.57 -3.48
N SER A 98 -5.03 2.39 -2.51
CA SER A 98 -4.34 3.65 -2.79
C SER A 98 -3.43 4.09 -1.65
N LEU A 99 -2.47 4.94 -2.00
CA LEU A 99 -1.54 5.58 -1.07
C LEU A 99 -1.62 7.09 -1.28
N THR A 100 -1.55 7.83 -0.19
CA THR A 100 -1.48 9.30 -0.19
C THR A 100 -0.33 9.70 0.71
N GLU A 101 0.72 10.24 0.11
CA GLU A 101 1.90 10.71 0.82
C GLU A 101 1.66 12.10 1.43
N PRO A 102 2.49 12.53 2.39
CA PRO A 102 2.51 13.93 2.82
C PRO A 102 2.69 14.86 1.62
N HIS A 103 1.77 15.81 1.44
CA HIS A 103 1.68 16.63 0.23
C HIS A 103 1.22 18.05 0.54
N LEU A 104 1.54 18.98 -0.35
CA LEU A 104 1.01 20.34 -0.32
C LEU A 104 -0.44 20.33 -0.84
N SER A 105 -1.35 20.92 -0.08
CA SER A 105 -2.72 21.18 -0.52
C SER A 105 -3.17 22.54 0.02
N GLY A 106 -3.46 23.46 -0.91
CA GLY A 106 -3.55 24.88 -0.61
C GLY A 106 -2.23 25.42 -0.03
N ASP A 107 -2.34 26.25 1.01
CA ASP A 107 -1.20 26.84 1.72
C ASP A 107 -0.64 25.92 2.84
N CYS A 108 -1.06 24.65 2.86
CA CYS A 108 -0.76 23.71 3.92
C CYS A 108 -0.02 22.47 3.40
N PHE A 109 1.14 22.15 3.97
CA PHE A 109 1.78 20.86 3.76
C PHE A 109 1.19 19.83 4.72
N TYR A 110 0.28 18.99 4.24
CA TYR A 110 -0.35 17.94 5.05
C TYR A 110 0.68 16.87 5.38
N ASN A 111 0.99 16.73 6.66
CA ASN A 111 2.05 15.85 7.14
C ASN A 111 1.64 14.36 7.18
N LYS A 112 0.41 14.01 6.78
CA LYS A 112 -0.15 12.67 6.97
C LYS A 112 0.11 11.74 5.78
N TYR A 113 0.66 10.55 6.07
CA TYR A 113 0.72 9.42 5.14
C TYR A 113 -0.51 8.54 5.36
N VAL A 114 -1.27 8.23 4.30
CA VAL A 114 -2.50 7.42 4.36
C VAL A 114 -2.41 6.28 3.36
N ILE A 115 -2.74 5.06 3.82
CA ILE A 115 -2.88 3.86 2.98
C ILE A 115 -4.32 3.40 3.11
N ARG A 116 -5.04 3.36 1.99
CA ARG A 116 -6.40 2.82 1.90
C ARG A 116 -6.34 1.40 1.35
N ALA A 117 -7.08 0.50 1.97
CA ALA A 117 -7.05 -0.91 1.64
C ALA A 117 -8.41 -1.58 1.84
N THR A 118 -8.55 -2.79 1.34
CA THR A 118 -9.65 -3.71 1.68
C THR A 118 -9.08 -4.82 2.57
N ALA A 119 -9.70 -5.04 3.73
CA ALA A 119 -9.34 -6.11 4.66
C ALA A 119 -10.04 -7.42 4.26
N TYR A 120 -9.29 -8.52 4.38
CA TYR A 120 -9.76 -9.86 4.07
C TYR A 120 -9.46 -10.83 5.22
N LYS A 121 -10.29 -11.86 5.31
CA LYS A 121 -10.10 -13.01 6.21
C LYS A 121 -9.88 -14.27 5.39
N LYS A 122 -8.80 -15.00 5.68
CA LYS A 122 -8.61 -16.35 5.13
C LYS A 122 -9.71 -17.28 5.64
N VAL A 123 -10.47 -17.87 4.71
CA VAL A 123 -11.56 -18.81 5.00
C VAL A 123 -11.24 -20.25 4.58
N ARG A 124 -10.29 -20.43 3.66
CA ARG A 124 -9.80 -21.75 3.24
C ARG A 124 -8.27 -21.83 3.33
N ASN A 125 -7.74 -23.01 3.65
CA ASN A 125 -6.30 -23.20 3.85
C ASN A 125 -5.49 -23.08 2.56
N GLN A 126 -6.09 -23.45 1.42
CA GLN A 126 -5.50 -23.39 0.09
C GLN A 126 -6.47 -22.68 -0.88
N PRO A 127 -5.96 -21.95 -1.88
CA PRO A 127 -6.78 -21.45 -2.97
C PRO A 127 -7.41 -22.62 -3.74
N SER A 128 -8.52 -22.38 -4.42
CA SER A 128 -9.05 -23.38 -5.34
C SER A 128 -7.98 -23.73 -6.37
N PRO A 129 -7.91 -25.00 -6.80
CA PRO A 129 -7.11 -25.34 -7.97
C PRO A 129 -7.49 -24.39 -9.09
N THR A 130 -6.51 -23.70 -9.68
CA THR A 130 -6.77 -22.92 -10.87
C THR A 130 -7.47 -23.84 -11.88
N PRO A 131 -8.64 -23.46 -12.41
CA PRO A 131 -9.30 -24.28 -13.40
C PRO A 131 -8.28 -24.50 -14.54
N ILE A 132 -8.14 -25.76 -14.99
CA ILE A 132 -7.12 -26.26 -15.95
C ILE A 132 -7.25 -25.60 -17.36
N VAL A 133 -8.05 -24.54 -17.48
CA VAL A 133 -8.27 -23.77 -18.70
C VAL A 133 -6.95 -23.18 -19.23
N GLU A 134 -6.02 -22.78 -18.35
CA GLU A 134 -4.71 -22.25 -18.79
C GLU A 134 -3.81 -23.30 -19.46
N ALA A 135 -3.90 -24.58 -19.10
CA ALA A 135 -3.05 -25.60 -19.73
C ALA A 135 -3.43 -25.86 -21.20
N GLY A 136 -4.71 -25.68 -21.54
CA GLY A 136 -5.21 -25.79 -22.91
C GLY A 136 -4.81 -24.57 -23.75
N GLU A 137 -5.03 -23.38 -23.21
CA GLU A 137 -4.76 -22.11 -23.90
C GLU A 137 -3.25 -21.83 -24.07
N GLU A 138 -2.42 -22.15 -23.08
CA GLU A 138 -0.96 -22.02 -23.19
C GLU A 138 -0.41 -22.97 -24.26
N LYS A 139 -0.92 -24.21 -24.29
CA LYS A 139 -0.54 -25.20 -25.31
C LYS A 139 -1.02 -24.80 -26.71
N LEU A 140 -2.21 -24.22 -26.82
CA LEU A 140 -2.75 -23.73 -28.09
C LEU A 140 -1.97 -22.52 -28.60
N THR A 141 -1.72 -21.51 -27.75
CA THR A 141 -0.95 -20.31 -28.10
C THR A 141 0.49 -20.64 -28.47
N LYS A 142 1.14 -21.59 -27.77
CA LYS A 142 2.46 -22.10 -28.15
C LYS A 142 2.45 -22.74 -29.54
N LYS A 143 1.47 -23.60 -29.84
CA LYS A 143 1.33 -24.24 -31.16
C LYS A 143 1.05 -23.23 -32.27
N LEU A 144 0.22 -22.21 -32.02
CA LEU A 144 -0.04 -21.15 -32.99
C LEU A 144 1.21 -20.31 -33.29
N ARG A 145 2.04 -20.06 -32.27
CA ARG A 145 3.33 -19.37 -32.43
C ARG A 145 4.32 -20.20 -33.25
N GLU A 146 4.43 -21.50 -32.99
CA GLU A 146 5.26 -22.41 -33.79
C GLU A 146 4.79 -22.49 -35.24
N LEU A 147 3.48 -22.59 -35.47
CA LEU A 147 2.90 -22.63 -36.81
C LEU A 147 3.17 -21.33 -37.59
N LYS A 148 3.10 -20.17 -36.93
CA LYS A 148 3.46 -18.89 -37.54
C LYS A 148 4.95 -18.82 -37.91
N LYS A 149 5.83 -19.37 -37.07
CA LYS A 149 7.26 -19.42 -37.36
C LYS A 149 7.55 -20.23 -38.63
N LEU A 150 6.87 -21.36 -38.83
CA LEU A 150 7.02 -22.16 -40.07
C LEU A 150 6.56 -21.42 -41.33
N LEU A 151 5.54 -20.57 -41.21
CA LEU A 151 5.11 -19.68 -42.30
C LEU A 151 6.14 -18.59 -42.58
N ASP A 152 6.69 -17.96 -41.54
CA ASP A 152 7.68 -16.88 -41.67
C ASP A 152 9.04 -17.40 -42.21
N ASP A 153 9.37 -18.67 -41.97
CA ASP A 153 10.56 -19.37 -42.51
C ASP A 153 10.31 -19.93 -43.94
N ASP A 154 9.16 -19.64 -44.56
CA ASP A 154 8.75 -20.09 -45.91
C ASP A 154 8.71 -21.62 -46.09
N ILE A 155 8.63 -22.36 -44.98
CA ILE A 155 8.51 -23.84 -44.94
C ILE A 155 7.08 -24.26 -45.28
N LEU A 156 6.10 -23.40 -44.97
CA LEU A 156 4.68 -23.70 -45.03
C LEU A 156 3.99 -22.64 -45.88
N SER A 157 3.16 -23.06 -46.85
CA SER A 157 2.41 -22.10 -47.66
C SER A 157 1.30 -21.41 -46.84
N LYS A 158 0.87 -20.23 -47.27
CA LYS A 158 -0.19 -19.47 -46.59
C LYS A 158 -1.51 -20.25 -46.48
N GLU A 159 -1.82 -21.07 -47.49
CA GLU A 159 -3.03 -21.89 -47.52
C GLU A 159 -2.96 -23.06 -46.51
N GLU A 160 -1.80 -23.71 -46.40
CA GLU A 160 -1.56 -24.75 -45.40
C GLU A 160 -1.58 -24.20 -43.97
N TYR A 161 -1.08 -22.98 -43.77
CA TYR A 161 -1.10 -22.29 -42.49
C TYR A 161 -2.54 -22.08 -41.98
N GLU A 162 -3.42 -21.50 -42.81
CA GLU A 162 -4.81 -21.25 -42.40
C GLU A 162 -5.58 -22.57 -42.16
N LYS A 163 -5.29 -23.61 -42.96
CA LYS A 163 -5.87 -24.94 -42.75
C LYS A 163 -5.46 -25.56 -41.41
N GLN A 164 -4.18 -25.46 -41.04
CA GLN A 164 -3.68 -25.98 -39.77
C GLN A 164 -4.15 -25.15 -38.57
N LYS A 165 -4.18 -23.82 -38.71
CA LYS A 165 -4.70 -22.91 -37.68
C LYS A 165 -6.16 -23.20 -37.37
N THR A 166 -7.00 -23.36 -38.39
CA THR A 166 -8.43 -23.71 -38.21
C THR A 166 -8.58 -25.04 -37.47
N LYS A 167 -7.82 -26.07 -37.87
CA LYS A 167 -7.81 -27.38 -37.21
C LYS A 167 -7.33 -27.34 -35.76
N LEU A 168 -6.45 -26.41 -35.40
CA LEU A 168 -5.99 -26.21 -34.03
C LEU A 168 -7.05 -25.52 -33.17
N LEU A 169 -7.76 -24.53 -33.73
CA LEU A 169 -8.85 -23.83 -33.05
C LEU A 169 -10.04 -24.76 -32.80
N GLU A 170 -10.45 -25.56 -33.77
CA GLU A 170 -11.55 -26.55 -33.62
C GLU A 170 -11.25 -27.66 -32.61
N LYS A 171 -9.97 -27.94 -32.33
CA LYS A 171 -9.55 -28.96 -31.34
C LYS A 171 -9.31 -28.40 -29.95
N GLY A 172 -9.26 -27.08 -29.80
CA GLY A 172 -8.95 -26.39 -28.55
C GLY A 172 -10.19 -26.04 -27.71
N PHE A 173 -11.39 -26.23 -28.28
CA PHE A 173 -12.70 -26.07 -27.64
C PHE A 173 -13.43 -27.42 -27.61
#